data_AF-A0A328SGX3-F1
#
_entry.id   AF-A0A328SGX3-F1
#
_cell.length_a   1.000
_cell.length_b   1.000
_cell.length_c   1.000
_cell.angle_alpha   90.00
_cell.angle_beta   90.00
_cell.angle_gamma   90.00
#
_symmetry.space_group_name_H-M   'P 1'
#
loop_
_entity.id
_entity.type
_entity.pdbx_description
1 polymer ?
#
loop_
_entity_poly.entity_id
_entity_poly.type
_entity_poly.pdbx_seq_one_letter_code
_entity_poly.pdbx_strand_id
1 'polypeptide(L)'
;MNQTKHPHNNVINNLEEINTLISLLETSKMAYLKANLSIHLHESEIKLFKQVIKHDKKHHKNLRIKRYQKLMENPDQIPELYELHLKLFLKRYKKLEKKGIIEVIEEPDNGLPYDFVITDKGQELIQEIKEKELAWEEEISEELEDKEELLKLLKQIAIPAMQISYSLKKQQKGVY
;
A
#
# COMPACT_ATOMS: atom_id res chain seq x y z
N MET A 1 9.91 -32.77 -7.90
CA MET A 1 9.72 -31.40 -8.42
C MET A 1 9.19 -31.51 -9.85
N ASN A 2 7.89 -31.28 -10.05
CA ASN A 2 7.34 -31.17 -11.40
C ASN A 2 7.70 -29.77 -11.92
N GLN A 3 8.76 -29.66 -12.71
CA GLN A 3 8.91 -28.53 -13.61
C GLN A 3 7.79 -28.66 -14.66
N THR A 4 6.60 -28.16 -14.33
CA THR A 4 5.57 -27.93 -15.33
C THR A 4 6.18 -27.01 -16.38
N LYS A 5 6.41 -27.53 -17.59
CA LYS A 5 6.59 -26.75 -18.81
C LYS A 5 5.30 -25.95 -19.06
N HIS A 6 5.08 -24.94 -18.22
CA HIS A 6 3.90 -24.12 -18.29
C HIS A 6 4.08 -23.19 -19.50
N PRO A 7 3.10 -23.08 -20.42
CA PRO A 7 3.19 -22.20 -21.59
C PRO A 7 3.61 -20.76 -21.28
N HIS A 8 3.36 -20.31 -20.04
CA HIS A 8 3.69 -18.98 -19.55
C HIS A 8 5.19 -18.72 -19.39
N ASN A 9 6.04 -19.74 -19.18
CA ASN A 9 7.49 -19.53 -19.05
C ASN A 9 8.09 -18.98 -20.36
N ASN A 10 7.65 -19.53 -21.50
CA ASN A 10 8.06 -19.03 -22.81
C ASN A 10 7.54 -17.62 -23.07
N VAL A 11 6.35 -17.28 -22.56
CA VAL A 11 5.82 -15.91 -22.69
C VAL A 11 6.66 -14.94 -21.87
N ILE A 12 6.97 -15.28 -20.60
CA ILE A 12 7.77 -14.44 -19.71
C ILE A 12 9.18 -14.21 -20.27
N ASN A 13 9.83 -15.25 -20.78
CA ASN A 13 11.17 -15.16 -21.37
C ASN A 13 11.23 -14.26 -22.62
N ASN A 14 10.10 -14.00 -23.26
CA ASN A 14 10.00 -13.14 -24.44
C ASN A 14 9.38 -11.77 -24.12
N LEU A 15 9.15 -11.44 -22.84
CA LEU A 15 8.69 -10.11 -22.44
C LEU A 15 9.85 -9.12 -22.49
N GLU A 16 9.69 -8.08 -23.30
CA GLU A 16 10.64 -6.96 -23.36
C GLU A 16 10.24 -5.80 -22.43
N GLU A 17 9.01 -5.81 -21.92
CA GLU A 17 8.45 -4.69 -21.16
C GLU A 17 8.55 -4.88 -19.64
N ILE A 18 9.29 -3.98 -18.98
CA ILE A 18 9.54 -4.00 -17.53
C ILE A 18 8.25 -3.86 -16.70
N ASN A 19 7.27 -3.05 -17.15
CA ASN A 19 6.00 -2.84 -16.43
C ASN A 19 5.18 -4.13 -16.28
N THR A 20 5.19 -5.00 -17.29
CA THR A 20 4.47 -6.27 -17.26
C THR A 20 5.10 -7.23 -16.25
N LEU A 21 6.44 -7.29 -16.21
CA LEU A 21 7.19 -8.06 -15.21
C LEU A 21 6.91 -7.56 -13.78
N ILE A 22 6.94 -6.24 -13.56
CA ILE A 22 6.60 -5.64 -12.26
C ILE A 22 5.17 -6.02 -11.85
N SER A 23 4.22 -5.95 -12.78
CA SER A 23 2.81 -6.26 -12.50
C SER A 23 2.61 -7.74 -12.13
N LEU A 24 3.34 -8.65 -12.78
CA LEU A 24 3.33 -10.08 -12.45
C LEU A 24 3.87 -10.33 -11.04
N LEU A 25 5.00 -9.71 -10.68
CA LEU A 25 5.59 -9.81 -9.35
C LEU A 25 4.67 -9.25 -8.26
N GLU A 26 4.06 -8.07 -8.50
CA GLU A 26 3.09 -7.49 -7.57
C GLU A 26 1.86 -8.38 -7.38
N THR A 27 1.36 -8.96 -8.47
CA THR A 27 0.19 -9.86 -8.45
C THR A 27 0.52 -11.15 -7.68
N SER A 28 1.68 -11.75 -7.94
CA SER A 28 2.17 -12.94 -7.23
C SER A 28 2.29 -12.68 -5.73
N LYS A 29 2.94 -11.59 -5.34
CA LYS A 29 3.07 -11.21 -3.93
C LYS A 29 1.72 -11.02 -3.25
N MET A 30 0.78 -10.35 -3.92
CA MET A 30 -0.55 -10.13 -3.36
C MET A 30 -1.34 -11.43 -3.21
N ALA A 31 -1.24 -12.33 -4.18
CA ALA A 31 -1.85 -13.66 -4.09
C ALA A 31 -1.27 -14.46 -2.92
N TYR A 32 0.05 -14.43 -2.76
CA TYR A 32 0.74 -15.08 -1.66
C TYR A 32 0.27 -14.55 -0.29
N LEU A 33 0.22 -13.22 -0.11
CA LEU A 33 -0.29 -12.61 1.13
C LEU A 33 -1.73 -13.06 1.42
N LYS A 34 -2.62 -12.96 0.44
CA LYS A 34 -4.03 -13.35 0.64
C LYS A 34 -4.21 -14.81 1.04
N ALA A 35 -3.34 -15.70 0.57
CA ALA A 35 -3.39 -17.12 0.88
C ALA A 35 -2.81 -17.47 2.25
N ASN A 36 -1.88 -16.67 2.77
CA ASN A 36 -1.03 -17.03 3.91
C ASN A 36 -1.19 -16.15 5.17
N LEU A 37 -2.04 -15.12 5.14
CA LEU A 37 -2.36 -14.33 6.32
C LEU A 37 -3.35 -15.08 7.24
N SER A 38 -3.16 -14.93 8.55
CA SER A 38 -3.99 -15.47 9.62
C SER A 38 -5.44 -14.96 9.58
N ILE A 39 -5.65 -13.82 8.93
CA ILE A 39 -6.95 -13.19 8.74
C ILE A 39 -7.24 -13.00 7.26
N HIS A 40 -8.49 -13.29 6.87
CA HIS A 40 -8.94 -12.99 5.52
C HIS A 40 -8.99 -11.48 5.28
N LEU A 41 -8.19 -11.01 4.32
CA LEU A 41 -8.25 -9.65 3.79
C LEU A 41 -8.33 -9.68 2.26
N HIS A 42 -9.23 -8.88 1.71
CA HIS A 42 -9.21 -8.59 0.29
C HIS A 42 -7.98 -7.74 -0.05
N GLU A 43 -7.53 -7.80 -1.30
CA GLU A 43 -6.39 -7.00 -1.78
C GLU A 43 -6.57 -5.49 -1.50
N SER A 44 -7.78 -4.97 -1.70
CA SER A 44 -8.09 -3.57 -1.43
C SER A 44 -7.98 -3.19 0.07
N GLU A 45 -8.16 -4.16 0.96
CA GLU A 45 -8.02 -4.00 2.42
C GLU A 45 -6.55 -4.09 2.83
N ILE A 46 -5.78 -5.01 2.25
CA ILE A 46 -4.31 -5.09 2.44
C ILE A 46 -3.65 -3.79 1.97
N LYS A 47 -4.00 -3.31 0.78
CA LYS A 47 -3.51 -2.03 0.22
C LYS A 47 -3.89 -0.84 1.12
N LEU A 48 -5.12 -0.82 1.64
CA LEU A 48 -5.57 0.23 2.56
C LEU A 48 -4.80 0.17 3.89
N PHE A 49 -4.60 -1.02 4.45
CA PHE A 49 -3.87 -1.18 5.70
C PHE A 49 -2.41 -0.77 5.56
N LYS A 50 -1.75 -1.06 4.43
CA LYS A 50 -0.42 -0.51 4.12
C LYS A 50 -0.39 1.03 4.07
N GLN A 51 -1.48 1.67 3.64
CA GLN A 51 -1.61 3.13 3.69
C GLN A 51 -1.80 3.64 5.12
N VAL A 52 -2.61 2.97 5.94
CA VAL A 52 -2.76 3.24 7.39
C VAL A 52 -1.38 3.25 8.05
N ILE A 53 -0.60 2.17 7.91
CA ILE A 53 0.74 2.04 8.52
C ILE A 53 1.64 3.21 8.11
N LYS A 54 1.58 3.63 6.85
CA LYS A 54 2.35 4.77 6.38
C LYS A 54 1.88 6.08 7.03
N HIS A 55 0.58 6.29 7.09
CA HIS A 55 -0.04 7.53 7.56
C HIS A 55 -0.02 7.70 9.08
N ASP A 56 0.09 6.59 9.82
CA ASP A 56 0.25 6.57 11.27
C ASP A 56 1.61 7.16 11.72
N LYS A 57 2.63 7.06 10.87
CA LYS A 57 3.94 7.68 11.14
C LYS A 57 3.79 9.19 11.36
N LYS A 58 4.36 9.69 12.46
CA LYS A 58 4.30 11.11 12.89
C LYS A 58 4.49 12.13 11.76
N HIS A 59 5.49 11.93 10.91
CA HIS A 59 5.75 12.84 9.78
C HIS A 59 4.57 12.88 8.78
N HIS A 60 3.98 11.73 8.44
CA HIS A 60 2.86 11.64 7.52
C HIS A 60 1.56 12.14 8.13
N LYS A 61 1.31 11.86 9.42
CA LYS A 61 0.19 12.43 10.18
C LYS A 61 0.21 13.96 10.19
N ASN A 62 1.36 14.55 10.52
CA ASN A 62 1.54 16.00 10.50
C ASN A 62 1.32 16.61 9.11
N LEU A 63 1.72 15.91 8.04
CA LEU A 63 1.45 16.35 6.68
C LEU A 63 -0.05 16.31 6.34
N ARG A 64 -0.79 15.29 6.78
CA ARG A 64 -2.26 15.22 6.60
C ARG A 64 -2.94 16.41 7.29
N ILE A 65 -2.60 16.66 8.55
CA ILE A 65 -3.16 17.78 9.35
C ILE A 65 -2.92 19.11 8.63
N LYS A 66 -1.66 19.41 8.26
CA LYS A 66 -1.31 20.66 7.57
C LYS A 66 -2.03 20.84 6.24
N ARG A 67 -2.15 19.77 5.45
CA ARG A 67 -2.86 19.83 4.18
C ARG A 67 -4.36 20.08 4.39
N TYR A 68 -4.94 19.49 5.43
CA TYR A 68 -6.36 19.64 5.70
C TYR A 68 -6.68 21.05 6.20
N GLN A 69 -5.88 21.57 7.13
CA GLN A 69 -5.97 22.96 7.59
C GLN A 69 -5.89 23.94 6.41
N LYS A 70 -4.90 23.78 5.53
CA LYS A 70 -4.77 24.62 4.32
C LYS A 70 -5.99 24.52 3.40
N LEU A 71 -6.58 23.32 3.27
CA LEU A 71 -7.79 23.13 2.48
C LEU A 71 -9.00 23.87 3.09
N MET A 72 -9.15 23.84 4.41
CA MET A 72 -10.21 24.54 5.13
C MET A 72 -10.03 26.06 5.13
N GLU A 73 -8.79 26.56 5.12
CA GLU A 73 -8.46 27.98 4.96
C GLU A 73 -8.76 28.51 3.54
N ASN A 74 -8.90 27.65 2.54
CA ASN A 74 -9.13 28.02 1.15
C ASN A 74 -10.35 27.28 0.58
N PRO A 75 -11.59 27.68 0.94
CA PRO A 75 -12.81 26.99 0.53
C PRO A 75 -12.96 26.78 -0.98
N ASP A 76 -12.48 27.72 -1.80
CA ASP A 76 -12.48 27.62 -3.27
C ASP A 76 -11.61 26.48 -3.82
N GLN A 77 -10.72 25.92 -2.99
CA GLN A 77 -9.87 24.77 -3.34
C GLN A 77 -10.47 23.43 -2.89
N ILE A 78 -11.58 23.44 -2.14
CA ILE A 78 -12.28 22.22 -1.73
C ILE A 78 -12.82 21.53 -3.00
N PRO A 79 -12.44 20.27 -3.26
CA PRO A 79 -12.99 19.53 -4.39
C PRO A 79 -14.52 19.43 -4.30
N GLU A 80 -15.22 19.58 -5.42
CA GLU A 80 -16.69 19.53 -5.50
C GLU A 80 -17.30 18.29 -4.81
N LEU A 81 -16.64 17.13 -4.93
CA LEU A 81 -17.10 15.86 -4.36
C LEU A 81 -16.39 15.48 -3.05
N TYR A 82 -15.82 16.45 -2.33
CA TYR A 82 -15.06 16.20 -1.10
C TYR A 82 -15.84 15.36 -0.07
N GLU A 83 -17.06 15.77 0.27
CA GLU A 83 -17.92 15.08 1.24
C GLU A 83 -18.27 13.64 0.83
N LEU A 84 -18.52 13.43 -0.46
CA LEU A 84 -18.79 12.09 -1.00
C LEU A 84 -17.54 11.21 -0.86
N HIS A 85 -16.38 11.72 -1.26
CA HIS A 85 -15.13 10.99 -1.13
C HIS A 85 -14.80 10.66 0.32
N LEU A 86 -14.94 11.62 1.24
CA LEU A 86 -14.72 11.40 2.68
C LEU A 86 -15.57 10.24 3.20
N LYS A 87 -16.88 10.23 2.90
CA LYS A 87 -17.79 9.13 3.27
C LYS A 87 -17.35 7.78 2.68
N LEU A 88 -16.92 7.76 1.42
CA LEU A 88 -16.44 6.54 0.76
C LEU A 88 -15.14 6.02 1.38
N PHE A 89 -14.21 6.92 1.72
CA PHE A 89 -12.96 6.56 2.41
C PHE A 89 -13.27 5.99 3.78
N LEU A 90 -14.04 6.69 4.62
CA LEU A 90 -14.44 6.22 5.96
C LEU A 90 -15.10 4.84 5.91
N LYS A 91 -16.00 4.60 4.94
CA LYS A 91 -16.64 3.29 4.75
C LYS A 91 -15.61 2.17 4.53
N ARG A 92 -14.49 2.46 3.86
CA ARG A 92 -13.40 1.48 3.66
C ARG A 92 -12.61 1.25 4.94
N TYR A 93 -12.26 2.29 5.70
CA TYR A 93 -11.57 2.14 6.99
C TYR A 93 -12.42 1.37 8.00
N LYS A 94 -13.74 1.61 8.04
CA LYS A 94 -14.66 0.84 8.89
C LYS A 94 -14.67 -0.68 8.59
N LYS A 95 -14.21 -1.12 7.40
CA LYS A 95 -14.03 -2.56 7.14
C LYS A 95 -12.83 -3.14 7.88
N LEU A 96 -11.74 -2.38 8.00
CA LEU A 96 -10.56 -2.77 8.79
C LEU A 96 -10.87 -2.71 10.28
N GLU A 97 -11.65 -1.73 10.71
CA GLU A 97 -12.13 -1.60 12.09
C GLU A 97 -13.01 -2.78 12.52
N LYS A 98 -13.96 -3.20 11.68
CA LYS A 98 -14.78 -4.40 11.94
C LYS A 98 -13.96 -5.69 12.10
N LYS A 99 -12.74 -5.72 11.54
CA LYS A 99 -11.80 -6.83 11.69
C LYS A 99 -10.91 -6.68 12.94
N GLY A 100 -11.06 -5.59 13.68
CA GLY A 100 -10.28 -5.25 14.87
C GLY A 100 -8.83 -4.90 14.55
N ILE A 101 -8.53 -4.41 13.34
CA ILE A 101 -7.15 -4.09 12.92
C ILE A 101 -6.80 -2.63 13.26
N ILE A 102 -7.79 -1.75 13.15
CA ILE A 102 -7.68 -0.33 13.49
C ILE A 102 -8.89 0.10 14.31
N GLU A 103 -8.80 1.25 14.96
CA GLU A 103 -9.94 2.00 15.47
C GLU A 103 -10.03 3.31 14.69
N VAL A 104 -11.22 3.65 14.18
CA VAL A 104 -11.46 4.90 13.48
C VAL A 104 -11.98 5.93 14.48
N ILE A 105 -11.29 7.06 14.55
CA ILE A 105 -11.71 8.20 15.37
C ILE A 105 -12.35 9.21 14.44
N GLU A 106 -13.67 9.36 14.55
CA GLU A 106 -14.40 10.45 13.90
C GLU A 106 -14.16 11.74 14.72
N GLU A 107 -13.88 12.86 14.06
CA GLU A 107 -13.62 14.16 14.70
C GLU A 107 -12.52 14.15 15.80
N PRO A 108 -11.30 13.71 15.48
CA PRO A 108 -10.17 13.74 16.42
C PRO A 108 -9.75 15.18 16.80
N ASP A 109 -9.21 15.35 18.01
CA ASP A 109 -8.66 16.62 18.54
C ASP A 109 -7.43 17.18 17.79
N ASN A 110 -7.08 16.61 16.64
CA ASN A 110 -5.98 17.05 15.79
C ASN A 110 -6.44 17.89 14.57
N GLY A 111 -7.75 18.15 14.48
CA GLY A 111 -8.37 18.96 13.45
C GLY A 111 -8.58 18.24 12.11
N LEU A 112 -8.28 16.95 12.01
CA LEU A 112 -8.67 16.14 10.85
C LEU A 112 -10.17 15.81 10.90
N PRO A 113 -10.81 15.52 9.76
CA PRO A 113 -12.18 15.02 9.72
C PRO A 113 -12.28 13.60 10.32
N TYR A 114 -11.18 12.85 10.27
CA TYR A 114 -11.04 11.54 10.88
C TYR A 114 -9.57 11.17 11.05
N ASP A 115 -9.31 10.26 11.99
CA ASP A 115 -8.02 9.61 12.13
C ASP A 115 -8.20 8.15 12.53
N PHE A 116 -7.09 7.45 12.75
CA PHE A 116 -7.12 6.07 13.17
C PHE A 116 -5.99 5.76 14.13
N VAL A 117 -6.19 4.71 14.91
CA VAL A 117 -5.16 4.08 15.75
C VAL A 117 -5.04 2.63 15.31
N ILE A 118 -3.81 2.14 15.19
CA ILE A 118 -3.54 0.72 14.93
C ILE A 118 -3.65 -0.02 16.25
N THR A 119 -4.55 -0.99 16.31
CA THR A 119 -4.76 -1.86 17.50
C THR A 119 -3.60 -2.85 17.68
N ASP A 120 -3.56 -3.56 18.80
CA ASP A 120 -2.58 -4.64 19.04
C ASP A 120 -2.64 -5.72 17.95
N LYS A 121 -3.84 -6.17 17.59
CA LYS A 121 -4.05 -7.10 16.47
C LYS A 121 -3.56 -6.51 15.14
N GLY A 122 -3.71 -5.19 14.96
CA GLY A 122 -3.13 -4.48 13.83
C GLY A 122 -1.60 -4.57 13.83
N GLN A 123 -0.95 -4.36 14.97
CA GLN A 123 0.51 -4.47 15.09
C GLN A 123 1.00 -5.88 14.78
N GLU A 124 0.32 -6.92 15.29
CA GLU A 124 0.61 -8.32 14.97
C GLU A 124 0.51 -8.56 13.45
N LEU A 125 -0.54 -8.04 12.81
CA LEU A 125 -0.75 -8.17 11.37
C LEU A 125 0.34 -7.44 10.55
N ILE A 126 0.89 -6.33 11.04
CA ILE A 126 2.03 -5.65 10.37
C ILE A 126 3.22 -6.59 10.30
N GLN A 127 3.54 -7.22 11.44
CA GLN A 127 4.66 -8.14 11.54
C GLN A 127 4.42 -9.37 10.66
N GLU A 128 3.22 -9.93 10.69
CA GLU A 128 2.84 -11.06 9.85
C GLU A 128 2.97 -10.72 8.35
N ILE A 129 2.45 -9.57 7.89
CA ILE A 129 2.59 -9.14 6.50
C ILE A 129 4.06 -9.06 6.11
N LYS A 130 4.92 -8.49 6.96
CA LYS A 130 6.35 -8.36 6.70
C LYS A 130 7.02 -9.74 6.57
N GLU A 131 6.72 -10.66 7.47
CA GLU A 131 7.24 -12.04 7.43
C GLU A 131 6.80 -12.77 6.16
N LYS A 132 5.52 -12.65 5.78
CA LYS A 132 5.01 -13.27 4.54
C LYS A 132 5.57 -12.62 3.27
N GLU A 133 5.82 -11.32 3.26
CA GLU A 133 6.50 -10.66 2.14
C GLU A 133 7.95 -11.14 1.98
N LEU A 134 8.67 -11.35 3.10
CA LEU A 134 10.03 -11.89 3.07
C LEU A 134 10.05 -13.36 2.62
N ALA A 135 9.15 -14.20 3.15
CA ALA A 135 9.04 -15.59 2.75
C ALA A 135 8.72 -15.72 1.25
N TRP A 136 7.82 -14.88 0.73
CA TRP A 136 7.55 -14.81 -0.71
C TRP A 136 8.79 -14.41 -1.50
N GLU A 137 9.54 -13.41 -1.04
CA GLU A 137 10.77 -12.96 -1.70
C GLU A 137 11.81 -14.07 -1.74
N GLU A 138 11.99 -14.81 -0.65
CA GLU A 138 12.89 -15.97 -0.57
C GLU A 138 12.48 -17.05 -1.59
N GLU A 139 11.20 -17.41 -1.64
CA GLU A 139 10.68 -18.43 -2.58
C GLU A 139 10.92 -18.06 -4.05
N ILE A 140 10.67 -16.80 -4.44
CA ILE A 140 10.88 -16.39 -5.84
C ILE A 140 12.34 -16.10 -6.19
N SER A 141 13.23 -16.01 -5.20
CA SER A 141 14.66 -15.75 -5.40
C SER A 141 15.56 -16.96 -5.19
N GLU A 142 14.99 -18.13 -4.87
CA GLU A 142 15.74 -19.37 -4.62
C GLU A 142 16.66 -19.77 -5.78
N GLU A 143 16.20 -19.58 -7.02
CA GLU A 143 16.95 -19.93 -8.24
C GLU A 143 17.73 -18.75 -8.85
N LEU A 144 17.76 -17.57 -8.20
CA LEU A 144 18.50 -16.42 -8.72
C LEU A 144 20.00 -16.57 -8.46
N GLU A 145 20.79 -16.55 -9.53
CA GLU A 145 22.26 -16.65 -9.46
C GLU A 145 22.89 -15.46 -8.71
N ASP A 146 22.36 -14.25 -8.89
CA ASP A 146 22.88 -13.03 -8.27
C ASP A 146 21.75 -12.11 -7.77
N LYS A 147 21.34 -12.34 -6.52
CA LYS A 147 20.34 -11.52 -5.83
C LYS A 147 20.83 -10.09 -5.55
N GLU A 148 22.14 -9.89 -5.35
CA GLU A 148 22.70 -8.58 -5.02
C GLU A 148 22.67 -7.63 -6.22
N GLU A 149 23.02 -8.13 -7.41
CA GLU A 149 22.94 -7.33 -8.64
C GLU A 149 21.48 -6.98 -8.98
N LEU A 150 20.54 -7.92 -8.84
CA LEU A 150 19.12 -7.62 -9.01
C LEU A 150 18.68 -6.49 -8.06
N LEU A 151 19.04 -6.57 -6.77
CA LEU A 151 18.69 -5.54 -5.80
C LEU A 151 19.29 -4.18 -6.16
N LYS A 152 20.51 -4.14 -6.70
CA LYS A 152 21.15 -2.92 -7.18
C LYS A 152 20.40 -2.31 -8.37
N LEU A 153 20.03 -3.12 -9.37
CA LEU A 153 19.25 -2.67 -10.53
C LEU A 153 17.86 -2.17 -10.11
N LEU A 154 17.18 -2.89 -9.22
CA LEU A 154 15.88 -2.48 -8.68
C LEU A 154 15.95 -1.13 -7.93
N LYS A 155 17.00 -0.90 -7.15
CA LYS A 155 17.22 0.40 -6.48
C LYS A 155 17.40 1.53 -7.49
N GLN A 156 18.14 1.29 -8.59
CA GLN A 156 18.37 2.30 -9.63
C GLN A 156 17.07 2.74 -10.32
N ILE A 157 16.14 1.82 -10.58
CA ILE A 157 14.84 2.15 -11.19
C ILE A 157 13.81 2.67 -10.18
N ALA A 158 13.91 2.28 -8.91
CA ALA A 158 12.96 2.71 -7.87
C ALA A 158 13.11 4.21 -7.51
N ILE A 159 14.33 4.75 -7.53
CA ILE A 159 14.60 6.17 -7.23
C ILE A 159 13.85 7.12 -8.19
N PRO A 160 13.99 7.02 -9.53
CA PRO A 160 13.23 7.87 -10.44
C PRO A 160 11.73 7.60 -10.39
N ALA A 161 11.29 6.36 -10.22
CA ALA A 161 9.87 6.03 -10.04
C ALA A 161 9.26 6.71 -8.80
N MET A 162 10.01 6.79 -7.70
CA MET A 162 9.62 7.51 -6.50
C MET A 162 9.47 9.01 -6.77
N GLN A 163 10.37 9.62 -7.55
CA GLN A 163 10.31 11.04 -7.90
C GLN A 163 9.05 11.38 -8.72
N ILE A 164 8.71 10.53 -9.70
CA ILE A 164 7.47 10.65 -10.48
C ILE A 164 6.26 10.58 -9.55
N SER A 165 6.22 9.57 -8.67
CA SER A 165 5.13 9.43 -7.71
C SER A 165 5.00 10.63 -6.77
N TYR A 166 6.12 11.23 -6.37
CA TYR A 166 6.15 12.37 -5.47
C TYR A 166 5.66 13.66 -6.14
N SER A 167 6.05 13.91 -7.39
CA SER A 167 5.59 15.08 -8.14
C SER A 167 4.08 15.05 -8.39
N LEU A 168 3.55 13.89 -8.78
CA LEU A 168 2.10 13.69 -8.98
C LEU A 168 1.32 13.85 -7.67
N LYS A 169 1.82 13.31 -6.54
CA LYS A 169 1.19 13.45 -5.22
C LYS A 169 1.17 14.88 -4.68
N LYS A 170 2.03 15.77 -5.18
CA LYS A 170 1.99 17.20 -4.84
C LYS A 170 0.87 17.95 -5.58
N GLN A 171 0.43 17.45 -6.73
CA GLN A 171 -0.64 18.05 -7.53
C GLN A 171 -2.03 17.69 -7.03
N GLN A 172 -2.16 16.60 -6.26
CA GLN A 172 -3.44 16.18 -5.68
C GLN A 172 -3.91 17.19 -4.62
N LYS A 173 -5.08 17.80 -4.86
CA LYS A 173 -5.67 18.85 -4.03
C LYS A 173 -6.43 18.34 -2.80
N GLY A 174 -6.81 17.06 -2.77
CA GLY A 174 -7.58 16.48 -1.66
C GLY A 174 -6.72 15.90 -0.54
N VAL A 175 -7.23 15.98 0.68
CA VAL A 175 -6.72 15.23 1.83
C VAL A 175 -7.61 14.02 2.03
N TYR A 176 -7.12 12.86 1.61
CA TYR A 176 -7.79 11.58 1.80
C TYR A 176 -6.86 10.65 2.57
#